data_AF-A0AA41RTZ9-F1
#
_entry.id   AF-A0AA41RTZ9-F1
#
_cell.length_a   1.000
_cell.length_b   1.000
_cell.length_c   1.000
_cell.angle_alpha   90.00
_cell.angle_beta   90.00
_cell.angle_gamma   90.00
#
_symmetry.space_group_name_H-M   'P 1'
#
loop_
_entity.id
_entity.type
_entity.pdbx_description
1 polymer ?
#
loop_
_entity_poly.entity_id
_entity_poly.type
_entity_poly.pdbx_seq_one_letter_code
_entity_poly.pdbx_strand_id
1 'polypeptide(L)'
;ALLDYVKSDFKIEAYWNTLKANGITKDRLRSYDRPIVSEPRLRVDSKGGLIRDLTSYLNTLKAVHSGADLESAIDTCLGYSSKGYDFMGGVQVRSVGGLSPRLQECLNFVKLHIEDNNIRSLMEKLLECRIELRPLLLTSHERLKDLIFLDLALDFSVKTTIERGFKELRDAHIPDILFFISLLLENSCLSTVNNEDLIFCTKDWYRICESYKPNDDQWALQAKSIIDRVRLSLTDKAQYYYDMIQPSAEYLGKLLKVEKWAIDIFTEELIRAGSVTCLSMLVNRLEPILRKIGNLGCWQVISAVEVRGFVTNVNELISVQNKVYGRRTVLIANKVSGEEEIPDGVVAVLTPDMPDVLSHVSVRARNSKVCFATCFDQSILKSLRLKEGKAVSIQVKSTNLVISDISSSDVSLGASVSSSIPRGLTLKKKSFAGKYAVSAEEFTSKMVGAKSRNIQFLRGKVPSWIKIPTSVALPFGVFETVLASDLNK
;
A
#
# COMPACT_ATOMS: atom_id res chain seq x y z
N ALA A 1 -17.46 26.63 -9.63
CA ALA A 1 -18.53 26.83 -10.63
C ALA A 1 -19.32 28.13 -10.38
N LEU A 2 -20.22 28.22 -9.38
CA LEU A 2 -20.96 29.47 -9.12
C LEU A 2 -20.04 30.63 -8.68
N LEU A 3 -19.03 30.36 -7.85
CA LEU A 3 -18.03 31.36 -7.48
C LEU A 3 -17.24 31.87 -8.71
N ASP A 4 -16.81 30.98 -9.60
CA ASP A 4 -16.09 31.37 -10.83
C ASP A 4 -16.98 32.17 -11.78
N TYR A 5 -18.25 31.78 -11.90
CA TYR A 5 -19.26 32.52 -12.65
C TYR A 5 -19.35 33.97 -12.15
N VAL A 6 -19.51 34.17 -10.84
CA VAL A 6 -19.60 35.52 -10.26
C VAL A 6 -18.28 36.28 -10.33
N LYS A 7 -17.13 35.63 -10.08
CA LYS A 7 -15.78 36.23 -10.17
C LYS A 7 -15.45 36.68 -11.60
N SER A 8 -15.94 35.95 -12.61
CA SER A 8 -15.74 36.21 -14.04
C SER A 8 -16.66 37.28 -14.64
N ASP A 9 -17.33 38.10 -13.82
CA ASP A 9 -18.37 39.04 -14.27
C ASP A 9 -19.56 38.35 -14.95
N PHE A 10 -20.03 37.24 -14.37
CA PHE A 10 -21.21 36.50 -14.84
C PHE A 10 -21.06 35.93 -16.26
N LYS A 11 -19.83 35.60 -16.68
CA LYS A 11 -19.57 34.88 -17.93
C LYS A 11 -19.96 33.42 -17.78
N ILE A 12 -21.01 33.00 -18.48
CA ILE A 12 -21.54 31.63 -18.40
C ILE A 12 -20.53 30.57 -18.87
N GLU A 13 -19.58 30.96 -19.71
CA GLU A 13 -18.47 30.08 -20.14
C GLU A 13 -17.60 29.64 -18.96
N ALA A 14 -17.29 30.53 -18.00
CA ALA A 14 -16.50 30.19 -16.82
C ALA A 14 -17.22 29.15 -15.95
N TYR A 15 -18.54 29.29 -15.79
CA TYR A 15 -19.37 28.31 -15.09
C TYR A 15 -19.27 26.91 -15.71
N TRP A 16 -19.48 26.82 -17.03
CA TRP A 16 -19.46 25.55 -17.75
C TRP A 16 -18.07 24.95 -17.84
N ASN A 17 -17.02 25.77 -17.99
CA ASN A 17 -15.64 25.32 -18.03
C ASN A 17 -15.24 24.68 -16.68
N THR A 18 -15.57 25.31 -15.56
CA THR A 18 -15.29 24.72 -14.24
C THR A 18 -16.03 23.39 -14.05
N LEU A 19 -17.32 23.31 -14.43
CA LEU A 19 -18.08 22.06 -14.29
C LEU A 19 -17.51 20.93 -15.15
N LYS A 20 -17.20 21.22 -16.42
CA LYS A 20 -16.60 20.23 -17.34
C LYS A 20 -15.23 19.76 -16.87
N ALA A 21 -14.39 20.66 -16.35
CA ALA A 21 -13.09 20.32 -15.78
C ALA A 21 -13.20 19.34 -14.60
N ASN A 22 -14.34 19.35 -13.89
CA ASN A 22 -14.62 18.46 -12.77
C ASN A 22 -15.54 17.27 -13.14
N GLY A 23 -15.71 16.96 -14.42
CA GLY A 23 -16.50 15.81 -14.88
C GLY A 23 -18.01 15.95 -14.65
N ILE A 24 -18.51 17.17 -14.49
CA ILE A 24 -19.94 17.46 -14.34
C ILE A 24 -20.48 17.99 -15.67
N THR A 25 -21.30 17.19 -16.35
CA THR A 25 -21.94 17.54 -17.63
C THR A 25 -23.36 18.04 -17.43
N LYS A 26 -23.94 18.67 -18.46
CA LYS A 26 -25.34 19.12 -18.46
C LYS A 26 -26.31 17.94 -18.28
N ASP A 27 -26.00 16.79 -18.87
CA ASP A 27 -26.81 15.58 -18.72
C ASP A 27 -26.73 15.01 -17.30
N ARG A 28 -25.55 15.06 -16.66
CA ARG A 28 -25.37 14.67 -15.25
C ARG A 28 -26.16 15.57 -14.30
N LEU A 29 -26.20 16.88 -14.56
CA LEU A 29 -27.02 17.82 -13.79
C LEU A 29 -28.53 17.54 -13.93
N ARG A 30 -28.97 17.07 -15.11
CA ARG A 30 -30.36 16.69 -15.38
C ARG A 30 -30.75 15.37 -14.71
N SER A 31 -29.79 14.49 -14.45
CA SER A 31 -30.04 13.18 -13.85
C SER A 31 -30.10 13.17 -12.33
N TYR A 32 -29.91 14.31 -11.66
CA TYR A 32 -30.02 14.41 -10.20
C TYR A 32 -31.47 14.30 -9.73
N ASP A 33 -31.69 13.82 -8.49
CA ASP A 33 -33.01 13.72 -7.85
C ASP A 33 -33.80 15.04 -7.88
N ARG A 34 -33.08 16.17 -7.85
CA ARG A 34 -33.60 17.48 -8.19
C ARG A 34 -32.89 17.98 -9.45
N PRO A 35 -33.47 17.77 -10.65
CA PRO A 35 -32.83 18.11 -11.91
C PRO A 35 -32.48 19.60 -12.02
N ILE A 36 -31.21 19.90 -12.29
CA ILE A 36 -30.75 21.25 -12.55
C ILE A 36 -30.76 21.48 -14.06
N VAL A 37 -31.85 22.08 -14.55
CA VAL A 37 -32.11 22.27 -16.00
C VAL A 37 -31.81 23.68 -16.51
N SER A 38 -31.71 24.65 -15.61
CA SER A 38 -31.54 26.06 -15.91
C SER A 38 -30.15 26.57 -15.55
N GLU A 39 -29.64 27.49 -16.36
CA GLU A 39 -28.40 28.22 -16.06
C GLU A 39 -28.60 29.21 -14.90
N PRO A 40 -27.54 29.46 -14.10
CA PRO A 40 -27.62 30.44 -13.02
C PRO A 40 -27.90 31.84 -13.57
N ARG A 41 -28.89 32.51 -13.00
CA ARG A 41 -29.21 33.92 -13.29
C ARG A 41 -29.10 34.72 -12.00
N LEU A 42 -27.94 35.31 -11.78
CA LEU A 42 -27.63 36.10 -10.59
C LEU A 42 -27.58 37.58 -10.98
N ARG A 43 -27.93 38.47 -10.06
CA ARG A 43 -27.99 39.91 -10.34
C ARG A 43 -26.61 40.56 -10.16
N VAL A 44 -26.25 41.45 -11.08
CA VAL A 44 -24.91 42.08 -11.13
C VAL A 44 -24.66 43.02 -9.95
N ASP A 45 -25.69 43.73 -9.49
CA ASP A 45 -25.68 44.59 -8.30
C ASP A 45 -25.29 43.84 -7.02
N SER A 46 -25.59 42.55 -6.95
CA SER A 46 -25.29 41.70 -5.80
C SER A 46 -23.92 41.00 -5.87
N LYS A 47 -23.06 41.30 -6.86
CA LYS A 47 -21.77 40.62 -7.08
C LYS A 47 -20.92 40.49 -5.82
N GLY A 48 -20.70 41.60 -5.10
CA GLY A 48 -19.87 41.60 -3.89
C GLY A 48 -20.46 40.74 -2.76
N GLY A 49 -21.77 40.87 -2.52
CA GLY A 49 -22.49 40.06 -1.53
C GLY A 49 -22.48 38.58 -1.89
N LEU A 50 -22.75 38.25 -3.16
CA LEU A 50 -22.73 36.87 -3.65
C LEU A 50 -21.36 36.22 -3.52
N ILE A 51 -20.27 36.92 -3.85
CA ILE A 51 -18.92 36.36 -3.65
C ILE A 51 -18.70 36.04 -2.19
N ARG A 52 -19.02 36.98 -1.29
CA ARG A 52 -18.86 36.78 0.15
C ARG A 52 -19.69 35.61 0.65
N ASP A 53 -21.00 35.61 0.39
CA ASP A 53 -21.95 34.66 0.96
C ASP A 53 -21.75 33.25 0.38
N LEU A 54 -21.48 33.12 -0.93
CA LEU A 54 -21.12 31.83 -1.53
C LEU A 54 -19.78 31.29 -1.02
N THR A 55 -18.82 32.17 -0.73
CA THR A 55 -17.54 31.77 -0.12
C THR A 55 -17.76 31.29 1.31
N SER A 56 -18.54 32.01 2.12
CA SER A 56 -18.89 31.60 3.48
C SER A 56 -19.68 30.28 3.53
N TYR A 57 -20.62 30.10 2.59
CA TYR A 57 -21.37 28.85 2.48
C TYR A 57 -20.48 27.68 2.06
N LEU A 58 -19.57 27.88 1.09
CA LEU A 58 -18.58 26.88 0.71
C LEU A 58 -17.69 26.49 1.89
N ASN A 59 -17.22 27.47 2.67
CA ASN A 59 -16.42 27.22 3.86
C ASN A 59 -17.20 26.42 4.92
N THR A 60 -18.49 26.72 5.10
CA THR A 60 -19.35 25.96 6.00
C THR A 60 -19.53 24.52 5.53
N LEU A 61 -19.78 24.32 4.23
CA LEU A 61 -19.89 22.98 3.65
C LEU A 61 -18.58 22.19 3.80
N LYS A 62 -17.43 22.82 3.56
CA LYS A 62 -16.11 22.21 3.81
C LYS A 62 -15.94 21.85 5.29
N ALA A 63 -16.22 22.77 6.20
CA ALA A 63 -16.09 22.52 7.64
C ALA A 63 -17.02 21.41 8.16
N VAL A 64 -18.25 21.32 7.65
CA VAL A 64 -19.26 20.34 8.11
C VAL A 64 -19.08 18.97 7.47
N HIS A 65 -18.74 18.90 6.19
CA HIS A 65 -18.66 17.64 5.45
C HIS A 65 -17.24 17.09 5.30
N SER A 66 -16.23 17.90 5.59
CA SER A 66 -14.83 17.50 5.55
C SER A 66 -14.24 17.63 6.95
N GLY A 67 -14.41 16.60 7.78
CA GLY A 67 -13.79 16.53 9.11
C GLY A 67 -12.25 16.57 9.09
N ALA A 68 -11.64 16.56 7.90
CA ALA A 68 -10.22 16.71 7.63
C ALA A 68 -9.92 17.93 6.71
N ASP A 69 -10.81 18.93 6.65
CA ASP A 69 -10.51 20.19 5.94
C ASP A 69 -9.30 20.87 6.59
N LEU A 70 -8.20 20.93 5.85
CA LEU A 70 -6.94 21.43 6.37
C LEU A 70 -7.04 22.89 6.82
N GLU A 71 -7.77 23.73 6.08
CA GLU A 71 -7.94 25.13 6.44
C GLU A 71 -8.69 25.28 7.76
N SER A 72 -9.80 24.56 7.92
CA SER A 72 -10.58 24.55 9.17
C SER A 72 -9.77 23.97 10.35
N ALA A 73 -8.97 22.92 10.12
CA ALA A 73 -8.12 22.33 11.15
C ALA A 73 -7.00 23.28 11.59
N ILE A 74 -6.39 23.99 10.63
CA ILE A 74 -5.40 25.05 10.90
C ILE A 74 -6.05 26.18 11.71
N ASP A 75 -7.21 26.68 11.30
CA ASP A 75 -7.89 27.79 11.98
C ASP A 75 -8.36 27.41 13.38
N THR A 76 -8.77 26.17 13.58
CA THR A 76 -9.12 25.64 14.90
C THR A 76 -7.92 25.62 15.84
N CYS A 77 -6.72 25.38 15.31
CA CYS A 77 -5.47 25.34 16.07
C CYS A 77 -4.83 26.72 16.28
N LEU A 78 -4.75 27.55 15.24
CA LEU A 78 -4.21 28.92 15.33
C LEU A 78 -5.17 29.87 16.04
N GLY A 79 -6.46 29.54 16.06
CA GLY A 79 -7.53 30.39 16.53
C GLY A 79 -8.02 31.32 15.44
N TYR A 80 -9.32 31.55 15.40
CA TYR A 80 -9.94 32.52 14.51
C TYR A 80 -11.05 33.29 15.23
N SER A 81 -11.31 34.49 14.75
CA SER A 81 -12.42 35.32 15.20
C SER A 81 -13.25 35.70 14.00
N SER A 82 -14.51 35.28 14.00
CA SER A 82 -15.49 35.69 12.99
C SER A 82 -16.54 36.57 13.64
N LYS A 83 -16.69 37.80 13.14
CA LYS A 83 -17.79 38.67 13.54
C LYS A 83 -19.04 38.24 12.80
N GLY A 84 -20.04 37.74 13.53
CA GLY A 84 -21.39 37.56 12.99
C GLY A 84 -22.01 38.91 12.65
N TYR A 85 -22.93 38.92 11.68
CA TYR A 85 -23.84 40.04 11.46
C TYR A 85 -25.12 39.81 12.28
N ASP A 86 -25.63 40.88 12.89
CA ASP A 86 -26.84 40.92 13.74
C ASP A 86 -26.80 40.04 15.02
N PHE A 87 -27.93 39.43 15.38
CA PHE A 87 -28.19 38.71 16.64
C PHE A 87 -27.37 37.41 16.82
N MET A 88 -26.63 36.97 15.79
CA MET A 88 -25.69 35.85 15.92
C MET A 88 -24.36 36.37 16.45
N GLY A 89 -24.12 36.17 17.76
CA GLY A 89 -22.86 36.50 18.41
C GLY A 89 -21.66 35.93 17.64
N GLY A 90 -20.59 36.72 17.55
CA GLY A 90 -19.36 36.29 16.87
C GLY A 90 -18.77 35.03 17.50
N VAL A 91 -18.09 34.22 16.68
CA VAL A 91 -17.39 33.01 17.12
C VAL A 91 -15.92 33.38 17.34
N GLN A 92 -15.43 33.19 18.57
CA GLN A 92 -14.01 33.33 18.91
C GLN A 92 -13.45 31.98 19.32
N VAL A 93 -12.66 31.37 18.45
CA VAL A 93 -11.88 30.17 18.77
C VAL A 93 -10.49 30.62 19.22
N ARG A 94 -10.10 30.23 20.43
CA ARG A 94 -8.76 30.55 20.96
C ARG A 94 -7.71 29.67 20.29
N SER A 95 -6.50 30.19 20.17
CA SER A 95 -5.34 29.41 19.75
C SER A 95 -5.06 28.26 20.72
N VAL A 96 -4.57 27.14 20.19
CA VAL A 96 -4.10 26.01 21.00
C VAL A 96 -2.75 26.41 21.64
N GLY A 97 -2.61 26.14 22.94
CA GLY A 97 -1.37 26.42 23.66
C GLY A 97 -0.22 25.54 23.19
N GLY A 98 1.02 26.03 23.31
CA GLY A 98 2.22 25.23 23.05
C GLY A 98 2.63 25.05 21.59
N LEU A 99 1.92 25.66 20.63
CA LEU A 99 2.34 25.66 19.22
C LEU A 99 3.66 26.44 19.06
N SER A 100 4.69 25.78 18.53
CA SER A 100 5.98 26.43 18.27
C SER A 100 5.83 27.57 17.24
N PRO A 101 6.63 28.66 17.30
CA PRO A 101 6.59 29.72 16.30
C PRO A 101 6.81 29.19 14.88
N ARG A 102 7.68 28.18 14.76
CA ARG A 102 7.97 27.49 13.50
C ARG A 102 6.76 26.74 12.96
N LEU A 103 6.03 26.02 13.81
CA LEU A 103 4.78 25.37 13.41
C LEU A 103 3.75 26.39 12.93
N GLN A 104 3.58 27.51 13.65
CA GLN A 104 2.64 28.56 13.25
C GLN A 104 3.01 29.18 11.90
N GLU A 105 4.28 29.47 11.66
CA GLU A 105 4.78 29.95 10.37
C GLU A 105 4.50 28.96 9.24
N CYS A 106 4.79 27.67 9.46
CA CYS A 106 4.56 26.64 8.45
C CYS A 106 3.07 26.43 8.15
N LEU A 107 2.20 26.45 9.18
CA LEU A 107 0.76 26.34 8.97
C LEU A 107 0.20 27.53 8.18
N ASN A 108 0.68 28.74 8.46
CA ASN A 108 0.30 29.92 7.68
C ASN A 108 0.76 29.82 6.22
N PHE A 109 1.98 29.34 5.98
CA PHE A 109 2.47 29.08 4.63
C PHE A 109 1.58 28.05 3.91
N VAL A 110 1.32 26.90 4.55
CA VAL A 110 0.48 25.83 3.98
C VAL A 110 -0.90 26.37 3.62
N LYS A 111 -1.51 27.16 4.50
CA LYS A 111 -2.83 27.78 4.26
C LYS A 111 -2.83 28.69 3.03
N LEU A 112 -1.78 29.48 2.83
CA LEU A 112 -1.67 30.40 1.69
C LEU A 112 -1.41 29.67 0.36
N HIS A 113 -0.73 28.54 0.40
CA HIS A 113 -0.20 27.86 -0.79
C HIS A 113 -0.89 26.53 -1.14
N ILE A 114 -1.95 26.13 -0.41
CA ILE A 114 -2.62 24.84 -0.62
C ILE A 114 -3.20 24.68 -2.04
N GLU A 115 -3.60 25.79 -2.68
CA GLU A 115 -4.15 25.80 -4.03
C GLU A 115 -3.06 25.91 -5.12
N ASP A 116 -1.79 26.13 -4.77
CA ASP A 116 -0.72 26.40 -5.73
C ASP A 116 -0.34 25.17 -6.56
N ASN A 117 -0.02 25.39 -7.84
CA ASN A 117 0.41 24.32 -8.75
C ASN A 117 1.79 23.77 -8.41
N ASN A 118 2.69 24.58 -7.84
CA ASN A 118 4.01 24.12 -7.46
C ASN A 118 3.95 23.34 -6.15
N ILE A 119 4.01 22.02 -6.25
CA ILE A 119 3.85 21.12 -5.11
C ILE A 119 5.11 20.96 -4.25
N ARG A 120 6.30 21.37 -4.73
CA ARG A 120 7.58 21.06 -4.06
C ARG A 120 7.67 21.72 -2.68
N SER A 121 7.56 23.04 -2.63
CA SER A 121 7.64 23.81 -1.38
C SER A 121 6.48 23.51 -0.44
N LEU A 122 5.29 23.24 -0.99
CA LEU A 122 4.12 22.86 -0.21
C LEU A 122 4.35 21.51 0.50
N MET A 123 4.89 20.51 -0.19
CA MET A 123 5.17 19.18 0.38
C MET A 123 6.18 19.25 1.53
N GLU A 124 7.25 20.05 1.38
CA GLU A 124 8.23 20.27 2.44
C GLU A 124 7.57 20.88 3.68
N LYS A 125 6.74 21.91 3.48
CA LYS A 125 6.07 22.63 4.57
C LYS A 125 4.99 21.80 5.25
N LEU A 126 4.26 20.96 4.50
CA LEU A 126 3.33 19.98 5.07
C LEU A 126 4.06 18.99 5.99
N LEU A 127 5.19 18.43 5.54
CA LEU A 127 5.98 17.51 6.34
C LEU A 127 6.58 18.19 7.58
N GLU A 128 7.11 19.40 7.42
CA GLU A 128 7.65 20.20 8.53
C GLU A 128 6.58 20.48 9.59
N CYS A 129 5.34 20.80 9.18
CA CYS A 129 4.22 20.94 10.11
C CYS A 129 4.01 19.67 10.94
N ARG A 130 4.02 18.49 10.30
CA ARG A 130 3.81 17.22 11.00
C ARG A 130 4.96 16.87 11.96
N ILE A 131 6.20 17.16 11.56
CA ILE A 131 7.39 16.97 12.42
C ILE A 131 7.28 17.86 13.67
N GLU A 132 6.98 19.14 13.50
CA GLU A 132 6.86 20.12 14.59
C GLU A 132 5.62 19.86 15.47
N LEU A 133 4.55 19.28 14.91
CA LEU A 133 3.34 18.90 15.65
C LEU A 133 3.55 17.66 16.52
N ARG A 134 4.45 16.75 16.13
CA ARG A 134 4.62 15.43 16.78
C ARG A 134 4.87 15.48 18.28
N PRO A 135 5.74 16.35 18.84
CA PRO A 135 5.92 16.44 20.29
C PRO A 135 4.62 16.74 21.05
N LEU A 136 3.73 17.55 20.47
CA LEU A 136 2.44 17.90 21.07
C LEU A 136 1.46 16.73 21.05
N LEU A 137 1.52 15.87 20.02
CA LEU A 137 0.70 14.65 19.95
C LEU A 137 1.12 13.59 20.98
N LEU A 138 2.39 13.59 21.39
CA LEU A 138 2.92 12.63 22.38
C LEU A 138 2.72 13.09 23.84
N THR A 139 2.26 14.32 24.05
CA THR A 139 2.03 14.88 25.39
C THR A 139 0.53 15.02 25.67
N SER A 140 0.15 14.97 26.94
CA SER A 140 -1.25 15.22 27.32
C SER A 140 -1.57 16.69 27.08
N HIS A 141 -2.62 16.95 26.31
CA HIS A 141 -3.03 18.30 25.93
C HIS A 141 -4.56 18.43 26.02
N GLU A 142 -5.08 19.52 26.59
CA GLU A 142 -6.54 19.73 26.75
C GLU A 142 -7.29 19.64 25.41
N ARG A 143 -6.67 20.16 24.36
CA ARG A 143 -7.16 20.16 22.97
C ARG A 143 -6.50 19.10 22.08
N LEU A 144 -6.10 17.95 22.64
CA LEU A 144 -5.44 16.87 21.88
C LEU A 144 -6.25 16.42 20.66
N LYS A 145 -7.58 16.39 20.77
CA LYS A 145 -8.48 16.06 19.66
C LYS A 145 -8.21 16.94 18.43
N ASP A 146 -8.10 18.24 18.63
CA ASP A 146 -7.91 19.21 17.54
C ASP A 146 -6.53 19.03 16.87
N LEU A 147 -5.51 18.70 17.66
CA LEU A 147 -4.17 18.38 17.17
C LEU A 147 -4.16 17.08 16.35
N ILE A 148 -4.92 16.06 16.75
CA ILE A 148 -5.07 14.81 15.98
C ILE A 148 -5.76 15.08 14.64
N PHE A 149 -6.85 15.88 14.63
CA PHE A 149 -7.50 16.26 13.39
C PHE A 149 -6.59 17.08 12.48
N LEU A 150 -5.76 17.95 13.05
CA LEU A 150 -4.74 18.67 12.28
C LEU A 150 -3.72 17.71 11.65
N ASP A 151 -3.20 16.73 12.39
CA ASP A 151 -2.25 15.76 11.82
C ASP A 151 -2.87 14.93 10.69
N LEU A 152 -4.12 14.47 10.88
CA LEU A 152 -4.86 13.74 9.84
C LEU A 152 -5.10 14.60 8.60
N ALA A 153 -5.46 15.88 8.77
CA ALA A 153 -5.66 16.80 7.66
C ALA A 153 -4.34 17.10 6.93
N LEU A 154 -3.22 17.21 7.65
CA LEU A 154 -1.89 17.38 7.08
C LEU A 154 -1.47 16.15 6.26
N ASP A 155 -1.62 14.93 6.81
CA ASP A 155 -1.31 13.67 6.10
C ASP A 155 -2.16 13.49 4.84
N PHE A 156 -3.47 13.78 4.94
CA PHE A 156 -4.36 13.77 3.79
C PHE A 156 -3.95 14.81 2.74
N SER A 157 -3.52 16.00 3.17
CA SER A 157 -3.05 17.04 2.27
C SER A 157 -1.76 16.68 1.56
N VAL A 158 -0.83 15.97 2.23
CA VAL A 158 0.36 15.37 1.60
C VAL A 158 -0.05 14.47 0.44
N LYS A 159 -1.03 13.57 0.67
CA LYS A 159 -1.57 12.69 -0.39
C LYS A 159 -2.15 13.50 -1.56
N THR A 160 -3.08 14.41 -1.30
CA THR A 160 -3.75 15.15 -2.40
C THR A 160 -2.77 16.04 -3.18
N THR A 161 -1.75 16.56 -2.51
CA THR A 161 -0.72 17.42 -3.12
C THR A 161 0.15 16.62 -4.08
N ILE A 162 0.62 15.43 -3.67
CA ILE A 162 1.41 14.58 -4.58
C ILE A 162 0.57 14.00 -5.72
N GLU A 163 -0.70 13.69 -5.47
CA GLU A 163 -1.64 13.22 -6.51
C GLU A 163 -1.84 14.26 -7.62
N ARG A 164 -1.97 15.55 -7.27
CA ARG A 164 -1.99 16.65 -8.23
C ARG A 164 -0.72 16.71 -9.08
N GLY A 165 0.43 16.46 -8.45
CA GLY A 165 1.73 16.48 -9.12
C GLY A 165 2.04 15.27 -9.98
N PHE A 166 1.26 14.17 -9.93
CA PHE A 166 1.61 12.94 -10.65
C PHE A 166 1.75 13.11 -12.16
N LYS A 167 1.00 14.04 -12.76
CA LYS A 167 1.10 14.32 -14.19
C LYS A 167 2.48 14.89 -14.56
N GLU A 168 2.95 15.89 -13.82
CA GLU A 168 4.27 16.50 -14.01
C GLU A 168 5.37 15.54 -13.62
N LEU A 169 5.14 14.79 -12.54
CA LEU A 169 6.10 13.80 -12.09
C LEU A 169 6.34 12.77 -13.16
N ARG A 170 5.33 12.30 -13.92
CA ARG A 170 5.46 11.25 -14.94
C ARG A 170 6.66 11.41 -15.88
N ASP A 171 7.00 12.64 -16.24
CA ASP A 171 8.11 12.97 -17.15
C ASP A 171 9.32 13.61 -16.43
N ALA A 172 9.26 13.74 -15.09
CA ALA A 172 10.30 14.33 -14.28
C ALA A 172 11.59 13.50 -14.25
N HIS A 173 12.70 14.21 -14.03
CA HIS A 173 14.02 13.61 -13.88
C HIS A 173 14.13 12.78 -12.59
N ILE A 174 15.06 11.82 -12.57
CA ILE A 174 15.29 10.93 -11.42
C ILE A 174 15.45 11.72 -10.11
N PRO A 175 16.26 12.81 -10.03
CA PRO A 175 16.41 13.57 -8.78
C PRO A 175 15.11 14.10 -8.18
N ASP A 176 14.14 14.49 -9.01
CA ASP A 176 12.84 14.95 -8.53
C ASP A 176 12.04 13.78 -7.94
N ILE A 177 12.06 12.61 -8.59
CA ILE A 177 11.42 11.40 -8.06
C ILE A 177 12.06 11.01 -6.72
N LEU A 178 13.40 11.04 -6.64
CA LEU A 178 14.14 10.73 -5.41
C LEU A 178 13.73 11.66 -4.27
N PHE A 179 13.63 12.96 -4.56
CA PHE A 179 13.21 13.97 -3.60
C PHE A 179 11.80 13.70 -3.04
N PHE A 180 10.80 13.44 -3.88
CA PHE A 180 9.44 13.16 -3.40
C PHE A 180 9.34 11.82 -2.66
N ILE A 181 10.11 10.81 -3.05
CA ILE A 181 10.20 9.55 -2.28
C ILE A 181 10.77 9.82 -0.88
N SER A 182 11.78 10.69 -0.74
CA SER A 182 12.32 11.06 0.58
C SER A 182 11.25 11.67 1.50
N LEU A 183 10.49 12.66 0.99
CA LEU A 183 9.42 13.30 1.77
C LEU A 183 8.31 12.30 2.16
N LEU A 184 7.93 11.40 1.25
CA LEU A 184 6.90 10.40 1.51
C LEU A 184 7.36 9.29 2.47
N LEU A 185 8.64 8.93 2.45
CA LEU A 185 9.23 8.00 3.41
C LEU A 185 9.20 8.57 4.83
N GLU A 186 9.58 9.84 4.99
CA GLU A 186 9.48 10.53 6.27
C GLU A 186 8.04 10.66 6.75
N ASN A 187 7.12 11.08 5.85
CA ASN A 187 5.70 11.14 6.16
C ASN A 187 5.15 9.78 6.62
N SER A 188 5.57 8.70 5.95
CA SER A 188 5.18 7.33 6.30
C SER A 188 5.75 6.90 7.66
N CYS A 189 6.95 7.36 8.01
CA CYS A 189 7.50 7.16 9.36
C CYS A 189 6.64 7.87 10.42
N LEU A 190 6.09 9.05 10.13
CA LEU A 190 5.24 9.76 11.08
C LEU A 190 3.89 9.05 11.29
N SER A 191 3.30 8.52 10.22
CA SER A 191 1.97 7.87 10.24
C SER A 191 1.97 6.39 10.68
N THR A 192 3.14 5.76 10.85
CA THR A 192 3.24 4.32 11.11
C THR A 192 3.76 4.00 12.51
N VAL A 193 3.06 3.11 13.23
CA VAL A 193 3.52 2.54 14.51
C VAL A 193 4.47 1.37 14.26
N ASN A 194 5.48 1.17 15.12
CA ASN A 194 6.53 0.15 14.95
C ASN A 194 7.20 0.25 13.58
N ASN A 195 7.75 1.43 13.28
CA ASN A 195 8.25 1.87 11.98
C ASN A 195 9.77 1.73 11.81
N GLU A 196 10.44 0.88 12.60
CA GLU A 196 11.90 0.74 12.61
C GLU A 196 12.47 0.47 11.21
N ASP A 197 11.85 -0.45 10.46
CA ASP A 197 12.26 -0.75 9.09
C ASP A 197 12.12 0.44 8.14
N LEU A 198 11.04 1.23 8.26
CA LEU A 198 10.87 2.45 7.46
C LEU A 198 11.94 3.48 7.82
N ILE A 199 12.34 3.59 9.09
CA ILE A 199 13.43 4.49 9.50
C ILE A 199 14.76 4.04 8.90
N PHE A 200 15.07 2.75 8.92
CA PHE A 200 16.29 2.23 8.27
C PHE A 200 16.28 2.48 6.77
N CYS A 201 15.16 2.18 6.09
CA CYS A 201 14.97 2.49 4.68
C CYS A 201 15.16 3.98 4.39
N THR A 202 14.61 4.87 5.22
CA THR A 202 14.73 6.33 5.05
C THR A 202 16.19 6.77 5.17
N LYS A 203 16.92 6.28 6.17
CA LYS A 203 18.35 6.60 6.35
C LYS A 203 19.21 6.13 5.16
N ASP A 204 18.99 4.91 4.71
CA ASP A 204 19.74 4.37 3.56
C ASP A 204 19.32 5.07 2.26
N TRP A 205 18.04 5.47 2.13
CA TRP A 205 17.55 6.24 1.01
C TRP A 205 18.26 7.60 0.87
N TYR A 206 18.44 8.32 1.97
CA TYR A 206 19.18 9.58 1.95
C TYR A 206 20.61 9.43 1.44
N ARG A 207 21.32 8.35 1.84
CA ARG A 207 22.67 8.04 1.33
C ARG A 207 22.66 7.77 -0.19
N ILE A 208 21.61 7.13 -0.70
CA ILE A 208 21.43 6.90 -2.15
C ILE A 208 21.15 8.19 -2.90
N CYS A 209 20.36 9.09 -2.33
CA CYS A 209 20.10 10.40 -2.91
C CYS A 209 21.40 11.22 -3.02
N GLU A 210 22.22 11.24 -1.97
CA GLU A 210 23.51 11.96 -1.96
C GLU A 210 24.55 11.37 -2.91
N SER A 211 24.53 10.06 -3.13
CA SER A 211 25.46 9.34 -4.00
C SER A 211 24.99 9.18 -5.45
N TYR A 212 23.88 9.84 -5.83
CA TYR A 212 23.29 9.72 -7.16
C TYR A 212 24.28 10.06 -8.27
N LYS A 213 24.45 9.11 -9.20
CA LYS A 213 25.19 9.26 -10.44
C LYS A 213 24.36 8.73 -11.61
N PRO A 214 24.19 9.51 -12.70
CA PRO A 214 23.45 9.04 -13.86
C PRO A 214 24.07 7.78 -14.46
N ASN A 215 23.24 6.78 -14.78
CA ASN A 215 23.64 5.51 -15.42
C ASN A 215 24.68 4.67 -14.66
N ASP A 216 24.76 4.82 -13.34
CA ASP A 216 25.61 3.98 -12.49
C ASP A 216 24.88 2.69 -12.08
N ASP A 217 25.39 1.55 -12.56
CA ASP A 217 24.88 0.20 -12.29
C ASP A 217 24.86 -0.12 -10.78
N GLN A 218 25.94 0.21 -10.06
CA GLN A 218 26.06 -0.10 -8.64
C GLN A 218 25.08 0.75 -7.81
N TRP A 219 24.97 2.03 -8.15
CA TRP A 219 23.96 2.90 -7.55
C TRP A 219 22.55 2.38 -7.77
N ALA A 220 22.22 1.94 -9.00
CA ALA A 220 20.89 1.44 -9.33
C ALA A 220 20.54 0.15 -8.58
N LEU A 221 21.51 -0.76 -8.41
CA LEU A 221 21.34 -1.98 -7.61
C LEU A 221 21.10 -1.66 -6.13
N GLN A 222 21.85 -0.72 -5.55
CA GLN A 222 21.66 -0.30 -4.16
C GLN A 222 20.31 0.39 -3.97
N ALA A 223 19.95 1.35 -4.83
CA ALA A 223 18.64 2.01 -4.81
C ALA A 223 17.49 1.00 -4.92
N LYS A 224 17.64 -0.02 -5.79
CA LYS A 224 16.65 -1.08 -5.95
C LYS A 224 16.47 -1.90 -4.68
N SER A 225 17.56 -2.27 -4.02
CA SER A 225 17.50 -3.04 -2.77
C SER A 225 16.74 -2.31 -1.66
N ILE A 226 16.91 -0.99 -1.56
CA ILE A 226 16.18 -0.17 -0.59
C ILE A 226 14.71 -0.07 -0.97
N ILE A 227 14.39 0.13 -2.25
CA ILE A 227 13.02 0.10 -2.76
C ILE A 227 12.32 -1.22 -2.44
N ASP A 228 13.01 -2.35 -2.61
CA ASP A 228 12.45 -3.67 -2.29
C ASP A 228 12.17 -3.80 -0.80
N ARG A 229 13.06 -3.31 0.05
CA ARG A 229 12.83 -3.27 1.50
C ARG A 229 11.66 -2.35 1.88
N VAL A 230 11.52 -1.20 1.23
CA VAL A 230 10.36 -0.31 1.41
C VAL A 230 9.08 -1.04 1.05
N ARG A 231 9.01 -1.71 -0.11
CA ARG A 231 7.82 -2.49 -0.54
C ARG A 231 7.45 -3.60 0.44
N LEU A 232 8.44 -4.31 0.97
CA LEU A 232 8.22 -5.34 1.98
C LEU A 232 7.61 -4.70 3.23
N SER A 233 8.20 -3.61 3.72
CA SER A 233 7.67 -2.88 4.88
C SER A 233 6.24 -2.39 4.65
N LEU A 234 5.91 -1.84 3.47
CA LEU A 234 4.55 -1.44 3.13
C LEU A 234 3.58 -2.63 3.07
N THR A 235 4.02 -3.76 2.52
CA THR A 235 3.21 -4.98 2.45
C THR A 235 2.93 -5.55 3.84
N ASP A 236 3.94 -5.60 4.71
CA ASP A 236 3.80 -6.08 6.08
C ASP A 236 2.83 -5.20 6.87
N LYS A 237 2.85 -3.88 6.66
CA LYS A 237 1.90 -2.96 7.28
C LYS A 237 0.49 -3.09 6.72
N ALA A 238 0.34 -3.30 5.42
CA ALA A 238 -0.96 -3.57 4.82
C ALA A 238 -1.58 -4.85 5.41
N GLN A 239 -0.79 -5.91 5.57
CA GLN A 239 -1.24 -7.15 6.20
C GLN A 239 -1.61 -6.93 7.67
N TYR A 240 -0.79 -6.20 8.42
CA TYR A 240 -1.07 -5.87 9.82
C TYR A 240 -2.42 -5.14 9.97
N TYR A 241 -2.69 -4.13 9.13
CA TYR A 241 -3.97 -3.43 9.18
C TYR A 241 -5.14 -4.31 8.76
N TYR A 242 -4.94 -5.16 7.74
CA TYR A 242 -5.94 -6.16 7.34
C TYR A 242 -6.33 -7.07 8.51
N ASP A 243 -5.35 -7.67 9.18
CA ASP A 243 -5.58 -8.57 10.31
C ASP A 243 -6.23 -7.86 11.51
N MET A 244 -5.95 -6.57 11.69
CA MET A 244 -6.48 -5.76 12.80
C MET A 244 -7.90 -5.23 12.53
N ILE A 245 -8.17 -4.70 11.35
CA ILE A 245 -9.39 -3.92 11.04
C ILE A 245 -10.45 -4.79 10.37
N GLN A 246 -10.07 -5.66 9.44
CA GLN A 246 -11.00 -6.43 8.63
C GLN A 246 -11.99 -7.28 9.44
N PRO A 247 -11.60 -7.95 10.55
CA PRO A 247 -12.54 -8.72 11.37
C PRO A 247 -13.67 -7.86 11.94
N SER A 248 -13.36 -6.62 12.34
CA SER A 248 -14.36 -5.67 12.85
C SER A 248 -15.27 -5.16 11.73
N ALA A 249 -14.71 -4.88 10.56
CA ALA A 249 -15.47 -4.49 9.37
C ALA A 249 -16.45 -5.59 8.94
N GLU A 250 -16.01 -6.86 8.96
CA GLU A 250 -16.88 -8.01 8.67
C GLU A 250 -17.99 -8.19 9.69
N TYR A 251 -17.67 -8.07 10.99
CA TYR A 251 -18.65 -8.22 12.06
C TYR A 251 -19.72 -7.14 11.99
N LEU A 252 -19.32 -5.87 11.95
CA LEU A 252 -20.25 -4.73 11.90
C LEU A 252 -20.99 -4.68 10.56
N GLY A 253 -20.31 -4.91 9.45
CA GLY A 253 -20.90 -4.92 8.12
C GLY A 253 -22.03 -5.93 7.98
N LYS A 254 -21.86 -7.15 8.53
CA LYS A 254 -22.90 -8.19 8.55
C LYS A 254 -24.11 -7.78 9.38
N LEU A 255 -23.90 -7.19 10.57
CA LEU A 255 -24.99 -6.74 11.45
C LEU A 255 -25.76 -5.55 10.85
N LEU A 256 -25.06 -4.63 10.21
CA LEU A 256 -25.63 -3.45 9.55
C LEU A 256 -26.21 -3.76 8.16
N LYS A 257 -26.11 -5.01 7.69
CA LYS A 257 -26.57 -5.47 6.37
C LYS A 257 -25.94 -4.66 5.22
N VAL A 258 -24.67 -4.30 5.36
CA VAL A 258 -23.87 -3.68 4.28
C VAL A 258 -23.63 -4.72 3.18
N GLU A 259 -23.56 -4.27 1.92
CA GLU A 259 -23.30 -5.16 0.79
C GLU A 259 -21.94 -5.87 0.93
N LYS A 260 -21.91 -7.18 0.62
CA LYS A 260 -20.73 -8.03 0.85
C LYS A 260 -19.47 -7.49 0.18
N TRP A 261 -19.57 -7.00 -1.05
CA TRP A 261 -18.40 -6.48 -1.77
C TRP A 261 -17.74 -5.30 -1.03
N ALA A 262 -18.54 -4.41 -0.43
CA ALA A 262 -18.03 -3.25 0.31
C ALA A 262 -17.37 -3.68 1.64
N ILE A 263 -17.88 -4.74 2.26
CA ILE A 263 -17.27 -5.35 3.45
C ILE A 263 -15.91 -5.96 3.08
N ASP A 264 -15.87 -6.76 2.02
CA ASP A 264 -14.71 -7.57 1.63
C ASP A 264 -13.48 -6.72 1.25
N ILE A 265 -13.67 -5.46 0.85
CA ILE A 265 -12.59 -4.51 0.46
C ILE A 265 -12.33 -3.42 1.51
N PHE A 266 -13.07 -3.38 2.61
CA PHE A 266 -13.09 -2.21 3.51
C PHE A 266 -11.70 -1.77 3.97
N THR A 267 -10.90 -2.71 4.49
CA THR A 267 -9.57 -2.37 5.02
C THR A 267 -8.60 -1.99 3.91
N GLU A 268 -8.76 -2.57 2.73
CA GLU A 268 -7.95 -2.26 1.57
C GLU A 268 -8.20 -0.82 1.08
N GLU A 269 -9.47 -0.42 1.00
CA GLU A 269 -9.87 0.95 0.70
C GLU A 269 -9.35 1.93 1.73
N LEU A 270 -9.31 1.55 3.02
CA LEU A 270 -8.72 2.36 4.08
C LEU A 270 -7.21 2.55 3.89
N ILE A 271 -6.48 1.50 3.49
CA ILE A 271 -5.04 1.60 3.18
C ILE A 271 -4.83 2.48 1.95
N ARG A 272 -5.62 2.26 0.90
CA ARG A 272 -5.56 3.01 -0.37
C ARG A 272 -5.90 4.49 -0.19
N ALA A 273 -6.79 4.80 0.77
CA ALA A 273 -7.13 6.16 1.16
C ALA A 273 -5.96 6.92 1.79
N GLY A 274 -4.94 6.24 2.34
CA GLY A 274 -3.79 6.86 3.00
C GLY A 274 -2.68 7.37 2.07
N SER A 275 -1.76 8.17 2.64
CA SER A 275 -0.62 8.75 1.91
C SER A 275 0.41 7.72 1.43
N VAL A 276 0.42 6.53 2.03
CA VAL A 276 1.35 5.42 1.70
C VAL A 276 1.16 4.93 0.27
N THR A 277 -0.05 5.03 -0.27
CA THR A 277 -0.35 4.72 -1.68
C THR A 277 0.52 5.53 -2.63
N CYS A 278 0.73 6.81 -2.34
CA CYS A 278 1.55 7.68 -3.18
C CYS A 278 3.03 7.27 -3.16
N LEU A 279 3.53 6.83 -2.00
CA LEU A 279 4.88 6.29 -1.89
C LEU A 279 5.02 5.04 -2.77
N SER A 280 4.07 4.11 -2.66
CA SER A 280 4.06 2.89 -3.46
C SER A 280 4.03 3.20 -4.96
N MET A 281 3.22 4.18 -5.39
CA MET A 281 3.15 4.60 -6.79
C MET A 281 4.48 5.17 -7.32
N LEU A 282 5.16 6.02 -6.56
CA LEU A 282 6.47 6.56 -6.97
C LEU A 282 7.56 5.48 -6.97
N VAL A 283 7.54 4.58 -5.99
CA VAL A 283 8.44 3.44 -5.92
C VAL A 283 8.22 2.47 -7.09
N ASN A 284 6.97 2.24 -7.49
CA ASN A 284 6.61 1.54 -8.71
C ASN A 284 7.21 2.23 -9.93
N ARG A 285 7.00 3.53 -10.07
CA ARG A 285 7.54 4.29 -11.20
C ARG A 285 9.06 4.24 -11.33
N LEU A 286 9.79 4.27 -10.22
CA LEU A 286 11.25 4.27 -10.24
C LEU A 286 11.82 2.87 -10.58
N GLU A 287 11.09 1.79 -10.33
CA GLU A 287 11.59 0.43 -10.49
C GLU A 287 12.04 0.07 -11.94
N PRO A 288 11.25 0.33 -13.01
CA PRO A 288 11.70 0.05 -14.38
C PRO A 288 12.98 0.79 -14.75
N ILE A 289 13.14 2.03 -14.25
CA ILE A 289 14.33 2.85 -14.51
C ILE A 289 15.55 2.20 -13.85
N LEU A 290 15.44 1.83 -12.58
CA LEU A 290 16.54 1.16 -11.86
C LEU A 290 16.88 -0.20 -12.46
N ARG A 291 15.88 -0.97 -12.89
CA ARG A 291 16.11 -2.27 -13.54
C ARG A 291 16.86 -2.13 -14.85
N LYS A 292 16.52 -1.11 -15.64
CA LYS A 292 17.20 -0.81 -16.90
C LYS A 292 18.66 -0.40 -16.67
N ILE A 293 18.92 0.45 -15.67
CA ILE A 293 20.29 0.88 -15.35
C ILE A 293 21.11 -0.28 -14.76
N GLY A 294 20.52 -1.03 -13.82
CA GLY A 294 21.15 -2.14 -13.10
C GLY A 294 21.19 -3.47 -13.86
N ASN A 295 20.79 -3.49 -15.15
CA ASN A 295 20.60 -4.68 -15.97
C ASN A 295 19.86 -5.84 -15.26
N LEU A 296 18.88 -5.50 -14.43
CA LEU A 296 18.08 -6.46 -13.69
C LEU A 296 17.03 -7.08 -14.61
N GLY A 297 16.72 -8.36 -14.38
CA GLY A 297 15.75 -9.12 -15.18
C GLY A 297 14.40 -8.41 -15.38
N CYS A 298 13.68 -8.82 -16.41
CA CYS A 298 12.48 -8.15 -16.92
C CYS A 298 11.18 -8.40 -16.12
N TRP A 299 11.23 -9.19 -15.04
CA TRP A 299 10.06 -9.51 -14.24
C TRP A 299 10.09 -8.85 -12.88
N GLN A 300 8.96 -8.29 -12.48
CA GLN A 300 8.65 -7.88 -11.11
C GLN A 300 7.52 -8.77 -10.61
N VAL A 301 7.82 -9.59 -9.60
CA VAL A 301 6.87 -10.54 -9.03
C VAL A 301 6.14 -9.88 -7.86
N ILE A 302 4.82 -9.75 -7.96
CA ILE A 302 3.95 -9.13 -6.94
C ILE A 302 3.42 -10.20 -5.98
N SER A 303 3.02 -11.35 -6.54
CA SER A 303 2.58 -12.55 -5.81
C SER A 303 3.36 -13.76 -6.33
N ALA A 304 4.24 -14.31 -5.50
CA ALA A 304 5.16 -15.38 -5.84
C ALA A 304 4.52 -16.75 -5.58
N VAL A 305 3.79 -17.27 -6.57
CA VAL A 305 3.19 -18.60 -6.50
C VAL A 305 3.60 -19.42 -7.71
N GLU A 306 4.09 -20.64 -7.47
CA GLU A 306 4.38 -21.57 -8.57
C GLU A 306 3.07 -22.18 -9.08
N VAL A 307 2.80 -22.05 -10.38
CA VAL A 307 1.53 -22.47 -10.96
C VAL A 307 1.71 -23.10 -12.33
N ARG A 308 0.72 -23.90 -12.71
CA ARG A 308 0.60 -24.50 -14.04
C ARG A 308 -0.80 -24.23 -14.56
N GLY A 309 -0.90 -23.80 -15.82
CA GLY A 309 -2.18 -23.50 -16.42
C GLY A 309 -2.08 -23.26 -17.92
N PHE A 310 -3.25 -23.06 -18.54
CA PHE A 310 -3.38 -22.77 -19.96
C PHE A 310 -3.35 -21.27 -20.19
N VAL A 311 -2.56 -20.83 -21.17
CA VAL A 311 -2.45 -19.40 -21.50
C VAL A 311 -3.73 -18.91 -22.15
N THR A 312 -4.22 -17.76 -21.69
CA THR A 312 -5.34 -17.04 -22.31
C THR A 312 -5.05 -15.54 -22.34
N ASN A 313 -5.15 -14.95 -23.51
CA ASN A 313 -4.91 -13.53 -23.73
C ASN A 313 -6.17 -12.72 -23.48
N VAL A 314 -6.04 -11.61 -22.77
CA VAL A 314 -7.12 -10.66 -22.53
C VAL A 314 -6.61 -9.24 -22.77
N ASN A 315 -7.47 -8.38 -23.30
CA ASN A 315 -7.06 -7.00 -23.53
C ASN A 315 -6.94 -6.25 -22.20
N GLU A 316 -8.00 -6.23 -21.41
CA GLU A 316 -8.04 -5.56 -20.11
C GLU A 316 -8.59 -6.54 -19.06
N LEU A 317 -7.99 -6.62 -17.88
CA LEU A 317 -8.42 -7.57 -16.85
C LEU A 317 -9.88 -7.34 -16.43
N ILE A 318 -10.31 -6.07 -16.38
CA ILE A 318 -11.68 -5.68 -16.03
C ILE A 318 -12.73 -6.30 -16.94
N SER A 319 -12.38 -6.57 -18.21
CA SER A 319 -13.30 -7.16 -19.19
C SER A 319 -13.66 -8.62 -18.89
N VAL A 320 -12.88 -9.29 -18.05
CA VAL A 320 -13.06 -10.70 -17.71
C VAL A 320 -13.32 -10.94 -16.22
N GLN A 321 -13.38 -9.91 -15.38
CA GLN A 321 -13.52 -10.03 -13.91
C GLN A 321 -14.72 -10.90 -13.46
N ASN A 322 -15.80 -10.93 -14.24
CA ASN A 322 -17.01 -11.70 -13.94
C ASN A 322 -17.06 -13.08 -14.62
N LYS A 323 -15.98 -13.52 -15.28
CA LYS A 323 -15.92 -14.84 -15.93
C LYS A 323 -15.43 -15.91 -14.96
N VAL A 324 -16.02 -17.09 -15.05
CA VAL A 324 -15.51 -18.28 -14.35
C VAL A 324 -14.79 -19.17 -15.35
N TYR A 325 -13.52 -19.46 -15.10
CA TYR A 325 -12.69 -20.33 -15.92
C TYR A 325 -12.75 -21.77 -15.40
N GLY A 326 -13.35 -22.67 -16.16
CA GLY A 326 -13.47 -24.09 -15.77
C GLY A 326 -12.15 -24.88 -15.77
N ARG A 327 -11.06 -24.28 -16.27
CA ARG A 327 -9.70 -24.85 -16.26
C ARG A 327 -8.73 -23.84 -15.68
N ARG A 328 -7.64 -24.32 -15.08
CA ARG A 328 -6.55 -23.48 -14.57
C ARG A 328 -5.98 -22.61 -15.67
N THR A 329 -6.20 -21.30 -15.56
CA THR A 329 -5.91 -20.34 -16.64
C THR A 329 -4.81 -19.36 -16.22
N VAL A 330 -3.84 -19.13 -17.11
CA VAL A 330 -2.79 -18.12 -17.00
C VAL A 330 -3.19 -16.96 -17.91
N LEU A 331 -3.60 -15.83 -17.33
CA LEU A 331 -4.00 -14.65 -18.08
C LEU A 331 -2.77 -13.83 -18.49
N ILE A 332 -2.68 -13.49 -19.78
CA ILE A 332 -1.80 -12.43 -20.28
C ILE A 332 -2.68 -11.21 -20.56
N ALA A 333 -2.69 -10.26 -19.63
CA ALA A 333 -3.49 -9.04 -19.74
C ALA A 333 -2.65 -7.92 -20.35
N ASN A 334 -3.20 -7.13 -21.28
CA ASN A 334 -2.48 -5.95 -21.79
C ASN A 334 -2.60 -4.78 -20.83
N LYS A 335 -3.75 -4.65 -20.16
CA LYS A 335 -3.97 -3.63 -19.15
C LYS A 335 -4.53 -4.17 -17.85
N VAL A 336 -4.01 -3.61 -16.75
CA VAL A 336 -4.46 -3.85 -15.38
C VAL A 336 -4.42 -2.52 -14.64
N SER A 337 -5.60 -1.98 -14.34
CA SER A 337 -5.78 -0.70 -13.67
C SER A 337 -5.49 -0.75 -12.17
N GLY A 338 -5.62 -1.93 -11.56
CA GLY A 338 -5.36 -2.15 -10.13
C GLY A 338 -6.63 -2.38 -9.30
N GLU A 339 -7.80 -1.95 -9.79
CA GLU A 339 -9.09 -2.01 -9.07
C GLU A 339 -9.92 -3.25 -9.44
N GLU A 340 -9.39 -4.13 -10.29
CA GLU A 340 -10.13 -5.30 -10.79
C GLU A 340 -10.18 -6.45 -9.79
N GLU A 341 -11.18 -7.31 -9.96
CA GLU A 341 -11.20 -8.65 -9.37
C GLU A 341 -10.49 -9.68 -10.26
N ILE A 342 -9.85 -10.65 -9.61
CA ILE A 342 -9.24 -11.79 -10.32
C ILE A 342 -10.33 -12.84 -10.53
N PRO A 343 -10.65 -13.22 -11.78
CA PRO A 343 -11.74 -14.15 -12.05
C PRO A 343 -11.45 -15.57 -11.52
N ASP A 344 -12.51 -16.29 -11.13
CA ASP A 344 -12.40 -17.66 -10.62
C ASP A 344 -11.76 -18.60 -11.66
N GLY A 345 -10.86 -19.48 -11.18
CA GLY A 345 -10.13 -20.44 -12.03
C GLY A 345 -8.86 -19.88 -12.68
N VAL A 346 -8.59 -18.59 -12.52
CA VAL A 346 -7.31 -17.98 -12.89
C VAL A 346 -6.25 -18.33 -11.84
N VAL A 347 -5.11 -18.86 -12.29
CA VAL A 347 -3.98 -19.23 -11.43
C VAL A 347 -2.78 -18.29 -11.60
N ALA A 348 -2.72 -17.54 -12.69
CA ALA A 348 -1.76 -16.46 -12.86
C ALA A 348 -2.32 -15.30 -13.67
N VAL A 349 -1.83 -14.09 -13.38
CA VAL A 349 -1.99 -12.90 -14.22
C VAL A 349 -0.60 -12.34 -14.53
N LEU A 350 -0.29 -12.16 -15.82
CA LEU A 350 0.96 -11.55 -16.29
C LEU A 350 0.61 -10.35 -17.16
N THR A 351 1.23 -9.20 -16.89
CA THR A 351 0.86 -7.92 -17.52
C THR A 351 2.08 -7.04 -17.80
N PRO A 352 2.08 -6.19 -18.85
CA PRO A 352 3.06 -5.11 -18.99
C PRO A 352 2.76 -3.92 -18.07
N ASP A 353 1.51 -3.76 -17.64
CA ASP A 353 1.11 -2.70 -16.73
C ASP A 353 1.68 -2.96 -15.34
N MET A 354 1.88 -1.88 -14.59
CA MET A 354 2.47 -1.92 -13.26
C MET A 354 1.43 -1.50 -12.22
N PRO A 355 0.49 -2.39 -11.89
CA PRO A 355 -0.45 -2.13 -10.82
C PRO A 355 0.29 -2.01 -9.50
N ASP A 356 -0.22 -1.14 -8.64
CA ASP A 356 0.43 -0.86 -7.37
C ASP A 356 0.52 -2.11 -6.51
N VAL A 357 1.56 -2.27 -5.70
CA VAL A 357 1.71 -3.43 -4.79
C VAL A 357 0.57 -3.49 -3.77
N LEU A 358 -0.01 -2.34 -3.45
CA LEU A 358 -1.14 -2.15 -2.56
C LEU A 358 -2.47 -2.03 -3.32
N SER A 359 -2.48 -2.17 -4.65
CA SER A 359 -3.73 -2.18 -5.41
C SER A 359 -4.58 -3.41 -5.11
N HIS A 360 -5.88 -3.30 -5.33
CA HIS A 360 -6.85 -4.36 -5.10
C HIS A 360 -6.46 -5.69 -5.72
N VAL A 361 -6.15 -5.67 -7.02
CA VAL A 361 -5.71 -6.87 -7.72
C VAL A 361 -4.42 -7.48 -7.12
N SER A 362 -3.50 -6.66 -6.62
CA SER A 362 -2.25 -7.12 -6.00
C SER A 362 -2.47 -7.79 -4.65
N VAL A 363 -3.30 -7.18 -3.79
CA VAL A 363 -3.68 -7.75 -2.49
C VAL A 363 -4.49 -9.03 -2.69
N ARG A 364 -5.46 -9.01 -3.60
CA ARG A 364 -6.28 -10.19 -3.97
C ARG A 364 -5.44 -11.33 -4.51
N ALA A 365 -4.45 -11.05 -5.36
CA ALA A 365 -3.54 -12.07 -5.88
C ALA A 365 -2.79 -12.80 -4.77
N ARG A 366 -2.33 -12.08 -3.75
CA ARG A 366 -1.60 -12.66 -2.61
C ARG A 366 -2.51 -13.50 -1.73
N ASN A 367 -3.65 -12.94 -1.34
CA ASN A 367 -4.61 -13.62 -0.47
C ASN A 367 -5.16 -14.90 -1.11
N SER A 368 -5.44 -14.84 -2.42
CA SER A 368 -5.99 -15.96 -3.20
C SER A 368 -4.94 -16.93 -3.74
N LYS A 369 -3.64 -16.68 -3.45
CA LYS A 369 -2.50 -17.48 -3.95
C LYS A 369 -2.49 -17.61 -5.48
N VAL A 370 -2.77 -16.52 -6.17
CA VAL A 370 -2.64 -16.39 -7.63
C VAL A 370 -1.27 -15.79 -7.93
N CYS A 371 -0.54 -16.37 -8.88
CA CYS A 371 0.73 -15.80 -9.33
C CYS A 371 0.47 -14.47 -10.04
N PHE A 372 1.14 -13.40 -9.63
CA PHE A 372 0.94 -12.09 -10.26
C PHE A 372 2.28 -11.40 -10.48
N ALA A 373 2.54 -11.01 -11.72
CA ALA A 373 3.79 -10.38 -12.09
C ALA A 373 3.69 -9.42 -13.28
N THR A 374 4.51 -8.38 -13.21
CA THR A 374 4.71 -7.40 -14.27
C THR A 374 5.91 -7.78 -15.12
N CYS A 375 5.76 -7.75 -16.45
CA CYS A 375 6.83 -7.97 -17.41
C CYS A 375 7.19 -6.68 -18.14
N PHE A 376 8.41 -6.20 -17.96
CA PHE A 376 8.90 -4.99 -18.63
C PHE A 376 9.38 -5.24 -20.06
N ASP A 377 9.54 -6.50 -20.47
CA ASP A 377 9.99 -6.86 -21.81
C ASP A 377 8.81 -7.25 -22.71
N GLN A 378 8.52 -6.37 -23.67
CA GLN A 378 7.46 -6.56 -24.65
C GLN A 378 7.70 -7.77 -25.57
N SER A 379 8.95 -8.17 -25.81
CA SER A 379 9.26 -9.34 -26.63
C SER A 379 8.81 -10.64 -25.95
N ILE A 380 9.02 -10.75 -24.64
CA ILE A 380 8.61 -11.90 -23.84
C ILE A 380 7.08 -11.97 -23.78
N LEU A 381 6.40 -10.86 -23.51
CA LEU A 381 4.94 -10.82 -23.54
C LEU A 381 4.37 -11.21 -24.91
N LYS A 382 4.95 -10.73 -26.02
CA LYS A 382 4.55 -11.16 -27.36
C LYS A 382 4.72 -12.67 -27.54
N SER A 383 5.83 -13.24 -27.08
CA SER A 383 6.08 -14.68 -27.16
C SER A 383 5.07 -15.50 -26.35
N LEU A 384 4.66 -15.01 -25.18
CA LEU A 384 3.64 -15.64 -24.34
C LEU A 384 2.25 -15.54 -24.98
N ARG A 385 1.93 -14.41 -25.61
CA ARG A 385 0.65 -14.24 -26.33
C ARG A 385 0.50 -15.24 -27.48
N LEU A 386 1.58 -15.56 -28.18
CA LEU A 386 1.58 -16.58 -29.23
C LEU A 386 1.35 -18.01 -28.71
N LYS A 387 1.37 -18.22 -27.38
CA LYS A 387 1.10 -19.50 -26.72
C LYS A 387 -0.35 -19.68 -26.28
N GLU A 388 -1.29 -18.90 -26.81
CA GLU A 388 -2.74 -19.05 -26.55
C GLU A 388 -3.17 -20.52 -26.57
N GLY A 389 -3.84 -20.96 -25.51
CA GLY A 389 -4.34 -22.33 -25.35
C GLY A 389 -3.28 -23.39 -25.02
N LYS A 390 -1.99 -23.06 -25.00
CA LYS A 390 -0.92 -24.00 -24.59
C LYS A 390 -0.75 -24.00 -23.07
N ALA A 391 -0.28 -25.14 -22.56
CA ALA A 391 0.01 -25.31 -21.15
C ALA A 391 1.42 -24.80 -20.80
N VAL A 392 1.52 -23.98 -19.75
CA VAL A 392 2.78 -23.43 -19.26
C VAL A 392 2.92 -23.68 -17.76
N SER A 393 4.18 -23.83 -17.32
CA SER A 393 4.56 -23.84 -15.91
C SER A 393 5.29 -22.56 -15.59
N ILE A 394 4.87 -21.87 -14.54
CA ILE A 394 5.51 -20.66 -14.01
C ILE A 394 6.19 -21.06 -12.71
N GLN A 395 7.50 -20.94 -12.68
CA GLN A 395 8.31 -21.14 -11.48
C GLN A 395 8.96 -19.81 -11.07
N VAL A 396 8.99 -19.55 -9.77
CA VAL A 396 9.63 -18.36 -9.21
C VAL A 396 11.06 -18.72 -8.83
N LYS A 397 12.06 -18.13 -9.50
CA LYS A 397 13.47 -18.25 -9.10
C LYS A 397 13.97 -16.91 -8.58
N SER A 398 14.15 -16.85 -7.27
CA SER A 398 14.51 -15.62 -6.55
C SER A 398 13.49 -14.51 -6.78
N THR A 399 13.76 -13.59 -7.72
CA THR A 399 12.90 -12.44 -8.07
C THR A 399 12.45 -12.45 -9.52
N ASN A 400 12.70 -13.56 -10.24
CA ASN A 400 12.43 -13.70 -11.66
C ASN A 400 11.47 -14.87 -11.93
N LEU A 401 10.73 -14.80 -13.03
CA LEU A 401 9.86 -15.89 -13.47
C LEU A 401 10.55 -16.71 -14.56
N VAL A 402 10.59 -18.02 -14.34
CA VAL A 402 10.97 -18.99 -15.37
C VAL A 402 9.69 -19.64 -15.88
N ILE A 403 9.37 -19.37 -17.15
CA ILE A 403 8.20 -19.92 -17.81
C ILE A 403 8.64 -21.02 -18.77
N SER A 404 8.19 -22.24 -18.55
CA SER A 404 8.47 -23.40 -19.39
C SER A 404 7.20 -23.97 -20.02
N ASP A 405 7.33 -24.48 -21.23
CA ASP A 405 6.26 -25.20 -21.90
C ASP A 405 6.12 -26.59 -21.29
N ILE A 406 4.88 -27.01 -21.02
CA ILE A 406 4.57 -28.33 -20.47
C ILE A 406 3.51 -29.02 -21.31
N SER A 407 3.39 -30.34 -21.17
CA SER A 407 2.32 -31.09 -21.83
C SER A 407 0.97 -30.78 -21.17
N SER A 408 -0.13 -30.87 -21.94
CA SER A 408 -1.48 -30.67 -21.40
C SER A 408 -1.84 -31.66 -20.29
N SER A 409 -1.27 -32.87 -20.32
CA SER A 409 -1.37 -33.88 -19.26
C SER A 409 -0.73 -33.47 -17.93
N ASP A 410 0.30 -32.61 -17.96
CA ASP A 410 1.02 -32.17 -16.75
C ASP A 410 0.30 -31.08 -15.95
N VAL A 411 -0.76 -30.48 -16.53
CA VAL A 411 -1.61 -29.48 -15.86
C VAL A 411 -2.61 -30.18 -14.92
N SER A 412 -3.15 -31.32 -15.36
CA SER A 412 -4.14 -32.14 -14.63
C SER A 412 -3.55 -32.83 -13.40
N LEU A 413 -2.24 -33.11 -13.42
CA LEU A 413 -1.51 -33.67 -12.27
C LEU A 413 -1.44 -32.73 -11.05
N GLY A 414 -1.90 -31.48 -11.19
CA GLY A 414 -2.03 -30.54 -10.08
C GLY A 414 -3.40 -30.53 -9.37
N ALA A 415 -4.34 -31.40 -9.76
CA ALA A 415 -5.68 -31.50 -9.16
C ALA A 415 -5.74 -32.34 -7.88
N SER A 416 -4.67 -33.07 -7.53
CA SER A 416 -4.51 -33.54 -6.17
C SER A 416 -4.01 -32.37 -5.32
N VAL A 417 -4.82 -31.92 -4.37
CA VAL A 417 -4.31 -31.37 -3.11
C VAL A 417 -3.51 -32.48 -2.44
N SER A 418 -2.30 -32.71 -2.94
CA SER A 418 -1.23 -33.26 -2.15
C SER A 418 -0.47 -32.03 -1.71
N SER A 419 -0.47 -31.76 -0.41
CA SER A 419 0.62 -31.08 0.28
C SER A 419 1.92 -31.81 -0.05
N SER A 420 2.45 -31.63 -1.26
CA SER A 420 3.72 -32.19 -1.67
C SER A 420 4.79 -31.26 -1.15
N ILE A 421 5.11 -31.49 0.13
CA ILE A 421 6.46 -31.44 0.66
C ILE A 421 7.44 -31.79 -0.49
N PRO A 422 8.49 -30.98 -0.71
CA PRO A 422 9.35 -31.08 -1.88
C PRO A 422 9.84 -32.52 -2.13
N ARG A 423 9.80 -32.96 -3.38
CA ARG A 423 10.31 -34.27 -3.82
C ARG A 423 11.75 -34.46 -3.33
N GLY A 424 11.90 -35.38 -2.39
CA GLY A 424 13.08 -36.23 -2.27
C GLY A 424 14.30 -35.59 -1.60
N LEU A 425 14.13 -34.88 -0.49
CA LEU A 425 15.13 -35.08 0.57
C LEU A 425 14.97 -36.55 0.99
N THR A 426 15.91 -37.41 0.59
CA THR A 426 15.98 -38.78 1.10
C THR A 426 16.34 -38.70 2.58
N LEU A 427 15.34 -38.39 3.40
CA LEU A 427 15.45 -38.37 4.85
C LEU A 427 15.66 -39.82 5.25
N LYS A 428 16.89 -40.15 5.68
CA LYS A 428 17.15 -41.43 6.34
C LYS A 428 16.24 -41.50 7.55
N LYS A 429 15.18 -42.31 7.46
CA LYS A 429 14.28 -42.58 8.58
C LYS A 429 15.13 -43.11 9.73
N LYS A 430 15.18 -42.37 10.83
CA LYS A 430 15.95 -42.77 12.00
C LYS A 430 15.11 -43.76 12.78
N SER A 431 15.68 -44.91 13.11
CA SER A 431 15.01 -45.98 13.84
C SER A 431 15.02 -45.70 15.35
N PHE A 432 13.99 -46.21 16.03
CA PHE A 432 13.96 -46.22 17.49
C PHE A 432 15.15 -47.02 18.03
N ALA A 433 15.87 -46.43 18.99
CA ALA A 433 17.09 -47.01 19.57
C ALA A 433 16.84 -47.76 20.89
N GLY A 434 15.58 -48.07 21.22
CA GLY A 434 15.22 -48.90 22.38
C GLY A 434 15.04 -48.16 23.71
N LYS A 435 15.28 -46.84 23.78
CA LYS A 435 15.09 -46.02 24.98
C LYS A 435 14.07 -44.90 24.75
N TYR A 436 13.14 -44.70 25.68
CA TYR A 436 12.11 -43.65 25.58
C TYR A 436 12.62 -42.27 26.00
N ALA A 437 13.67 -42.21 26.82
CA ALA A 437 14.34 -40.97 27.20
C ALA A 437 15.85 -41.22 27.28
N VAL A 438 16.64 -40.23 26.86
CA VAL A 438 18.10 -40.26 26.94
C VAL A 438 18.62 -39.01 27.64
N SER A 439 19.64 -39.17 28.48
CA SER A 439 20.31 -38.06 29.14
C SER A 439 21.32 -37.39 28.20
N ALA A 440 21.77 -36.17 28.55
CA ALA A 440 22.71 -35.42 27.73
C ALA A 440 24.07 -36.13 27.50
N GLU A 441 24.49 -37.05 28.38
CA GLU A 441 25.69 -37.88 28.19
C GLU A 441 25.52 -38.86 27.03
N GLU A 442 24.29 -39.31 26.77
CA GLU A 442 23.97 -40.32 25.77
C GLU A 442 23.62 -39.72 24.40
N PHE A 443 23.70 -38.39 24.24
CA PHE A 443 23.36 -37.75 22.98
C PHE A 443 24.32 -38.17 21.86
N THR A 444 23.75 -38.57 20.72
CA THR A 444 24.50 -38.89 19.50
C THR A 444 23.77 -38.36 18.27
N SER A 445 24.48 -38.22 17.15
CA SER A 445 23.90 -37.81 15.85
C SER A 445 22.81 -38.76 15.33
N LYS A 446 22.85 -40.01 15.79
CA LYS A 446 21.87 -41.04 15.45
C LYS A 446 20.63 -41.00 16.34
N MET A 447 20.72 -40.46 17.56
CA MET A 447 19.64 -40.48 18.56
C MET A 447 18.91 -39.15 18.75
N VAL A 448 19.57 -38.00 18.62
CA VAL A 448 18.95 -36.67 18.90
C VAL A 448 19.27 -35.60 17.85
N GLY A 449 18.47 -34.53 17.84
CA GLY A 449 18.61 -33.40 16.91
C GLY A 449 19.85 -32.54 17.14
N ALA A 450 20.17 -31.70 16.14
CA ALA A 450 21.34 -30.80 16.18
C ALA A 450 21.31 -29.84 17.38
N LYS A 451 20.12 -29.39 17.80
CA LYS A 451 19.93 -28.52 18.98
C LYS A 451 20.42 -29.20 20.27
N SER A 452 20.00 -30.45 20.52
CA SER A 452 20.43 -31.23 21.69
C SER A 452 21.95 -31.50 21.66
N ARG A 453 22.52 -31.74 20.47
CA ARG A 453 23.97 -31.94 20.30
C ARG A 453 24.79 -30.69 20.62
N ASN A 454 24.29 -29.49 20.34
CA ASN A 454 24.99 -28.27 20.69
C ASN A 454 25.15 -28.14 22.22
N ILE A 455 24.14 -28.56 22.99
CA ILE A 455 24.22 -28.57 24.47
C ILE A 455 25.29 -29.56 24.96
N GLN A 456 25.34 -30.77 24.39
CA GLN A 456 26.39 -31.74 24.70
C GLN A 456 27.78 -31.23 24.31
N PHE A 457 27.91 -30.55 23.16
CA PHE A 457 29.18 -29.99 22.69
C PHE A 457 29.70 -28.87 23.60
N LEU A 458 28.81 -28.04 24.15
CA LEU A 458 29.18 -26.97 25.07
C LEU A 458 29.62 -27.51 26.44
N ARG A 459 29.17 -28.72 26.81
CA ARG A 459 29.51 -29.36 28.09
C ARG A 459 30.99 -29.69 28.14
N GLY A 460 31.67 -29.15 29.16
CA GLY A 460 33.13 -29.28 29.32
C GLY A 460 33.97 -28.32 28.47
N LYS A 461 33.34 -27.47 27.64
CA LYS A 461 34.03 -26.44 26.83
C LYS A 461 33.78 -25.00 27.27
N VAL A 462 32.83 -24.80 28.16
CA VAL A 462 32.52 -23.49 28.74
C VAL A 462 33.12 -23.36 30.15
N PRO A 463 33.53 -22.15 30.57
CA PRO A 463 33.97 -21.89 31.93
C PRO A 463 32.96 -22.32 33.00
N SER A 464 33.45 -22.68 34.19
CA SER A 464 32.65 -23.24 35.30
C SER A 464 31.53 -22.31 35.81
N TRP A 465 31.62 -21.00 35.58
CA TRP A 465 30.59 -20.03 35.94
C TRP A 465 29.42 -19.97 34.93
N ILE A 466 29.56 -20.54 33.73
CA ILE A 466 28.47 -20.68 32.75
C ILE A 466 27.75 -22.01 33.02
N LYS A 467 26.59 -21.93 33.68
CA LYS A 467 25.75 -23.10 33.94
C LYS A 467 25.03 -23.55 32.66
N ILE A 468 25.27 -24.78 32.25
CA ILE A 468 24.53 -25.42 31.15
C ILE A 468 23.27 -26.09 31.72
N PRO A 469 22.09 -25.93 31.10
CA PRO A 469 20.86 -26.58 31.56
C PRO A 469 20.96 -28.10 31.57
N THR A 470 20.52 -28.73 32.67
CA THR A 470 20.28 -30.18 32.70
C THR A 470 19.28 -30.55 31.61
N SER A 471 19.65 -31.49 30.74
CA SER A 471 18.90 -31.79 29.53
C SER A 471 18.62 -33.28 29.41
N VAL A 472 17.37 -33.60 29.09
CA VAL A 472 16.88 -34.93 28.70
C VAL A 472 16.19 -34.78 27.34
N ALA A 473 16.33 -35.77 26.47
CA ALA A 473 15.68 -35.77 25.17
C ALA A 473 14.91 -37.07 24.93
N LEU A 474 13.82 -36.96 24.19
CA LEU A 474 13.17 -38.11 23.56
C LEU A 474 13.96 -38.43 22.27
N PRO A 475 14.58 -39.60 22.14
CA PRO A 475 15.34 -39.94 20.94
C PRO A 475 14.43 -40.14 19.72
N PHE A 476 15.02 -40.12 18.53
CA PHE A 476 14.30 -40.37 17.29
C PHE A 476 13.60 -41.74 17.30
N GLY A 477 12.42 -41.83 16.68
CA GLY A 477 11.64 -43.06 16.58
C GLY A 477 10.74 -43.36 17.78
N VAL A 478 10.83 -42.60 18.88
CA VAL A 478 9.98 -42.79 20.07
C VAL A 478 8.50 -42.60 19.74
N PHE A 479 8.14 -41.50 19.07
CA PHE A 479 6.74 -41.19 18.77
C PHE A 479 6.11 -42.23 17.86
N GLU A 480 6.81 -42.67 16.82
CA GLU A 480 6.34 -43.73 15.92
C GLU A 480 6.15 -45.05 16.65
N THR A 481 7.02 -45.37 17.61
CA THR A 481 6.94 -46.60 18.41
C THR A 481 5.76 -46.56 19.40
N VAL A 482 5.54 -45.41 20.06
CA VAL A 482 4.41 -45.23 20.97
C VAL A 482 3.09 -45.26 20.20
N LEU A 483 3.00 -44.57 19.06
CA LEU A 483 1.79 -44.57 18.22
C LEU A 483 1.47 -45.95 17.62
N ALA A 484 2.48 -46.78 17.38
CA ALA A 484 2.29 -48.13 16.86
C ALA A 484 1.95 -49.18 17.94
N SER A 485 2.04 -48.81 19.23
CA SER A 485 1.73 -49.68 20.35
C SER A 485 0.25 -50.07 20.36
N ASP A 486 -0.05 -51.32 20.68
CA ASP A 486 -1.43 -51.84 20.71
C ASP A 486 -2.28 -51.22 21.82
N LEU A 487 -1.67 -50.52 22.79
CA LEU A 487 -2.39 -49.71 23.79
C LEU A 487 -2.98 -48.41 23.21
N ASN A 488 -2.52 -47.99 22.03
CA ASN A 488 -2.91 -46.73 21.36
C ASN A 488 -3.64 -46.98 20.02
N LYS A 489 -3.97 -48.24 19.70
CA LYS A 489 -4.88 -48.63 18.63
C LYS A 489 -6.24 -48.96 19.22
#